data_AF-A0A2E2W3R7-F1
#
_entry.id   AF-A0A2E2W3R7-F1
#
_cell.length_a   1.000
_cell.length_b   1.000
_cell.length_c   1.000
_cell.angle_alpha   90.00
_cell.angle_beta   90.00
_cell.angle_gamma   90.00
#
_symmetry.space_group_name_H-M   'P 1'
#
loop_
_entity.id
_entity.type
_entity.pdbx_description
1 polymer ?
#
loop_
_entity_poly.entity_id
_entity_poly.type
_entity_poly.pdbx_seq_one_letter_code
_entity_poly.pdbx_strand_id
1 'polypeptide(L)' 'MTSLYLLIPVSLIFCALAIWFFFWAVNSGQYDDLEGEGERILFDDGADDPVEVDVEARPRQPEDSPPSKSPE' A
#
# COMPACT_ATOMS: atom_id res chain seq x y z
N MET A 1 32.34 26.67 -23.29
CA MET A 1 32.53 27.14 -21.89
C MET A 1 31.30 27.84 -21.31
N THR A 2 30.41 28.40 -22.13
CA THR A 2 29.22 29.14 -21.67
C THR A 2 28.17 28.27 -20.98
N SER A 3 27.98 27.02 -21.42
CA SER A 3 26.92 26.14 -20.89
C SER A 3 27.09 25.78 -19.41
N LEU A 4 28.34 25.72 -18.91
CA LEU A 4 28.61 25.45 -17.50
C LEU A 4 27.98 26.52 -16.60
N TYR A 5 27.95 27.79 -17.02
CA TYR A 5 27.32 28.86 -16.26
C TYR A 5 25.79 28.72 -16.18
N LEU A 6 25.16 27.98 -17.10
CA LEU A 6 23.74 27.64 -17.05
C LEU A 6 23.50 26.35 -16.26
N LEU A 7 24.35 25.33 -16.45
CA LEU A 7 24.18 24.03 -15.81
C LEU A 7 24.40 24.07 -14.29
N ILE A 8 25.35 24.88 -13.80
CA ILE A 8 25.61 25.01 -12.34
C ILE A 8 24.39 25.50 -11.56
N PRO A 9 23.74 26.65 -11.91
CA PRO A 9 22.57 27.09 -11.16
C PRO A 9 21.38 26.15 -11.33
N VAL A 10 21.20 25.55 -12.52
CA VAL A 10 20.14 24.57 -12.76
C VAL A 10 20.32 23.34 -11.86
N SER A 11 21.53 22.79 -11.78
CA SER A 11 21.78 21.62 -10.93
C SER A 11 21.62 21.94 -9.44
N LEU A 12 21.99 23.14 -8.99
CA LEU A 12 21.76 23.59 -7.62
C LEU A 12 20.27 23.66 -7.28
N ILE A 13 19.43 24.14 -8.21
CA ILE A 13 17.97 24.16 -8.03
C ILE A 13 17.44 22.72 -7.92
N PHE A 14 17.84 21.83 -8.82
CA PHE A 14 17.43 20.42 -8.75
C PHE A 14 17.87 19.74 -7.45
N CYS A 15 19.09 20.02 -6.98
CA CYS A 15 19.59 19.50 -5.71
C CYS A 15 18.77 20.02 -4.52
N ALA A 16 18.48 21.33 -4.49
CA ALA A 16 17.64 21.93 -3.46
C ALA A 16 16.22 21.35 -3.44
N LEU A 17 15.61 21.14 -4.62
CA LEU A 17 14.31 20.50 -4.76
C LEU A 17 14.32 19.06 -4.26
N ALA A 18 15.36 18.29 -4.58
CA ALA A 18 15.50 16.91 -4.11
C ALA A 18 15.60 16.84 -2.58
N ILE A 19 16.40 17.72 -1.97
CA ILE A 19 16.53 17.81 -0.51
C ILE A 19 15.18 18.20 0.12
N TRP A 20 14.52 19.21 -0.43
CA TRP A 20 13.20 19.64 0.06
C TRP A 20 12.16 18.52 -0.02
N PHE A 21 12.10 17.81 -1.14
CA PHE A 21 11.18 16.69 -1.33
C PHE A 21 11.48 15.53 -0.37
N PHE A 22 12.76 15.25 -0.12
CA PHE A 22 13.17 14.25 0.86
C PHE A 22 12.65 14.59 2.27
N PHE A 23 12.86 15.83 2.74
CA PHE A 23 12.36 16.24 4.05
C PHE A 23 10.84 16.25 4.12
N TRP A 24 10.15 16.64 3.04
CA TRP A 24 8.70 16.56 2.96
C TRP A 24 8.21 15.11 3.11
N ALA A 25 8.80 14.17 2.34
CA ALA A 25 8.43 12.76 2.39
C ALA A 25 8.68 12.12 3.76
N VAL A 26 9.77 12.49 4.44
CA VAL A 26 10.05 12.03 5.81
C VAL A 26 9.01 12.57 6.79
N ASN A 27 8.63 13.86 6.67
CA ASN A 27 7.63 14.47 7.55
C ASN A 27 6.19 14.03 7.23
N SER A 28 5.93 13.44 6.06
CA SER A 28 4.60 12.94 5.67
C SER A 28 4.13 11.71 6.46
N GLY A 29 4.87 11.24 7.47
CA GLY A 29 4.39 10.20 8.39
C GLY A 29 4.25 8.81 7.75
N GLN A 30 4.87 8.57 6.59
CA GLN A 30 4.82 7.26 5.91
C GLN A 30 5.49 6.11 6.71
N TYR A 31 6.12 6.42 7.84
CA TYR A 31 6.71 5.43 8.74
C TYR A 31 5.77 5.02 9.88
N ASP A 32 4.70 5.78 10.14
CA ASP A 32 3.75 5.44 11.21
C ASP A 32 2.95 4.16 10.90
N ASP A 33 2.79 3.83 9.61
CA ASP A 33 2.10 2.62 9.12
C ASP A 33 2.98 1.35 9.15
N LEU A 34 4.29 1.50 9.41
CA LEU A 34 5.20 0.35 9.60
C LEU A 34 5.24 -0.14 11.05
N GLU A 35 4.92 0.74 12.01
CA GLU A 35 4.91 0.41 13.45
C GLU A 35 3.80 -0.62 13.76
N GLY A 36 2.61 -0.48 13.15
CA GLY A 36 1.48 -1.41 13.32
C GLY A 36 1.71 -2.80 12.72
N GLU A 37 2.38 -2.86 11.58
CA GLU A 37 2.61 -4.10 10.84
C GLU A 37 3.74 -4.94 11.44
N GLY A 38 4.73 -4.28 12.07
CA GLY A 38 5.80 -4.95 12.83
C GLY A 38 5.33 -5.58 14.13
N GLU A 39 4.41 -4.94 14.84
CA GLU A 39 3.77 -5.47 16.06
C GLU A 39 3.02 -6.79 15.74
N ARG A 40 2.34 -6.83 14.59
CA ARG A 40 1.57 -8.00 14.14
C ARG A 40 2.43 -9.21 13.76
N ILE A 41 3.73 -9.06 13.50
CA ILE A 41 4.60 -10.19 13.14
C ILE A 41 5.31 -10.81 14.34
N LEU A 42 5.47 -10.05 15.43
CA LEU A 42 6.18 -10.48 16.64
C LEU A 42 5.23 -10.90 17.77
N PHE A 43 3.98 -10.42 17.76
CA PHE A 43 2.97 -10.71 18.79
C PHE A 43 1.76 -11.54 18.29
N ASP A 44 1.75 -12.02 17.04
CA ASP A 44 0.73 -12.94 16.50
C ASP A 44 0.99 -14.41 16.90
N ASP A 45 1.25 -14.61 18.19
CA ASP A 45 1.52 -15.94 18.78
C ASP A 45 0.24 -16.59 19.37
N GLY A 46 -0.98 -16.16 18.99
CA GLY A 46 -2.15 -16.80 19.61
C GLY A 46 -3.57 -16.32 19.31
N ALA A 47 -3.97 -16.11 18.06
CA ALA A 47 -5.41 -16.11 17.75
C ALA A 47 -5.73 -16.95 16.51
N ASP A 48 -6.31 -18.11 16.77
CA ASP A 48 -7.25 -18.82 15.89
C ASP A 48 -8.47 -17.92 15.56
N ASP A 49 -8.26 -16.76 14.94
CA ASP A 49 -9.33 -15.97 14.34
C ASP A 49 -9.28 -16.23 12.83
N PRO A 50 -10.31 -16.87 12.23
CA PRO A 50 -10.32 -17.08 10.81
C PRO A 50 -10.30 -15.71 10.15
N VAL A 51 -9.30 -15.48 9.29
CA VAL A 51 -9.27 -14.35 8.38
C VAL A 51 -10.57 -14.37 7.59
N GLU A 52 -11.56 -13.58 8.01
CA GLU A 52 -12.67 -13.17 7.16
C GLU A 52 -12.05 -12.31 6.07
N VAL A 53 -11.63 -12.98 5.01
CA VAL A 53 -11.36 -12.37 3.72
C VAL A 53 -12.67 -11.72 3.31
N ASP A 54 -12.76 -10.40 3.46
CA ASP A 54 -13.90 -9.62 2.97
C ASP A 54 -13.94 -9.77 1.45
N VAL A 55 -14.78 -10.70 0.97
CA VAL A 55 -15.07 -10.94 -0.44
C VAL A 55 -16.04 -9.85 -0.92
N GLU A 56 -15.66 -8.58 -0.81
CA GLU A 56 -16.40 -7.49 -1.44
C GLU A 56 -15.85 -7.26 -2.86
N ALA A 57 -16.05 -8.26 -3.72
CA ALA A 57 -16.03 -8.11 -5.17
C ALA A 57 -17.23 -8.87 -5.77
N ARG A 58 -18.41 -8.24 -5.71
CA ARG A 58 -19.64 -8.69 -6.40
C ARG A 58 -19.43 -8.73 -7.94
N PRO A 59 -20.13 -9.60 -8.70
CA PRO A 59 -21.58 -9.63 -8.71
C PRO A 59 -22.20 -11.04 -8.58
N ARG A 60 -23.40 -11.09 -7.97
CA ARG A 60 -24.26 -12.27 -7.90
C ARG A 60 -24.64 -12.71 -9.32
N GLN A 61 -24.23 -13.91 -9.72
CA GLN A 61 -24.74 -14.56 -10.93
C GLN A 61 -25.92 -15.46 -10.51
N PRO A 62 -27.15 -15.25 -11.03
CA PRO A 62 -28.33 -15.96 -10.56
C PRO A 62 -28.70 -17.13 -11.47
N GLU A 63 -27.82 -18.12 -11.69
CA GLU A 63 -28.17 -19.41 -12.35
C GLU A 63 -27.20 -20.46 -11.77
N ASP A 64 -27.61 -21.61 -11.23
CA ASP A 64 -28.47 -22.60 -11.85
C ASP A 64 -29.09 -23.51 -10.77
N SER A 65 -30.31 -23.98 -11.01
CA SER A 65 -31.10 -24.77 -10.07
C SER A 65 -30.47 -26.14 -9.76
N PRO A 66 -30.53 -26.67 -8.52
CA PRO A 66 -30.06 -28.03 -8.26
C PRO A 66 -30.99 -29.08 -8.90
N PRO A 67 -30.45 -30.13 -9.57
CA PRO A 67 -31.30 -31.20 -10.05
C PRO A 67 -31.78 -32.00 -8.84
N SER A 68 -33.11 -32.02 -8.71
CA SER A 68 -33.95 -33.05 -8.11
C SER A 68 -33.20 -34.27 -7.56
N LYS A 69 -33.24 -34.43 -6.24
CA LYS A 69 -33.40 -35.75 -5.64
C LYS A 69 -34.57 -35.70 -4.67
N SER A 70 -35.71 -36.18 -5.15
CA SER A 70 -36.82 -36.65 -4.33
C SER A 70 -36.34 -37.75 -3.37
N PRO A 71 -36.79 -37.76 -2.11
CA PRO A 71 -36.61 -38.89 -1.22
C PRO A 71 -37.75 -39.89 -1.43
N GLU A 72 -37.41 -41.14 -1.75
CA GLU A 72 -38.22 -42.35 -1.47
C GLU A 72 -37.30 -43.43 -0.91
#